data_AF-A0A8H7A6W2-F1
#
_entry.id   AF-A0A8H7A6W2-F1
#
_cell.length_a   1.000
_cell.length_b   1.000
_cell.length_c   1.000
_cell.angle_alpha   90.00
_cell.angle_beta   90.00
_cell.angle_gamma   90.00
#
_symmetry.space_group_name_H-M   'P 1'
#
loop_
_entity.id
_entity.type
_entity.pdbx_description
1 polymer ?
#
loop_
_entity_poly.entity_id
_entity_poly.type
_entity_poly.pdbx_seq_one_letter_code
_entity_poly.pdbx_strand_id
1 'polypeptide(L)'
;MRVLEVISPDCECLERAITVEHVLMKCSKWSAEREELITPLRTISVKEVLTSKAGGRAAIKMIQRTKILDQFKAVVEQEEGRTAEDREEEEKRSEEEIE
;
A
#
# COMPACT_ATOMS: atom_id res chain seq x y z
N MET A 1 -17.36 5.70 1.19
CA MET A 1 -16.07 5.34 0.55
C MET A 1 -15.98 3.83 0.53
N ARG A 2 -16.06 3.20 -0.65
CA ARG A 2 -15.65 1.79 -0.80
C ARG A 2 -14.15 1.81 -1.00
N VAL A 3 -13.40 1.28 -0.04
CA VAL A 3 -11.98 0.99 -0.25
C VAL A 3 -11.97 -0.20 -1.20
N LEU A 4 -11.43 -0.01 -2.41
CA LEU A 4 -11.21 -1.12 -3.33
C LEU A 4 -10.33 -2.15 -2.60
N GLU A 5 -10.76 -3.41 -2.56
CA GLU A 5 -9.94 -4.51 -2.07
C GLU A 5 -8.81 -4.75 -3.08
N VAL A 6 -7.80 -3.89 -3.03
CA VAL A 6 -6.55 -4.12 -3.75
C VAL A 6 -5.89 -5.33 -3.10
N ILE A 7 -5.81 -6.43 -3.85
CA ILE A 7 -5.08 -7.63 -3.45
C ILE A 7 -3.61 -7.21 -3.29
N SER A 8 -3.20 -6.96 -2.05
CA SER A 8 -1.78 -6.71 -1.75
C SER A 8 -1.03 -8.03 -1.87
N PRO A 9 0.14 -8.07 -2.52
CA PRO A 9 0.98 -9.26 -2.48
C PRO A 9 1.24 -9.67 -1.03
N ASP A 10 1.19 -10.98 -0.76
CA ASP A 10 1.48 -11.52 0.57
C ASP A 10 2.89 -11.12 1.01
N CYS A 11 3.07 -10.84 2.30
CA CYS A 11 4.42 -10.76 2.84
C CYS A 11 5.06 -12.15 2.81
N GLU A 12 6.33 -12.23 2.41
CA GLU A 12 7.16 -13.45 2.48
C GLU A 12 7.23 -14.05 3.90
N CYS A 13 6.86 -13.27 4.91
CA CYS A 13 6.79 -13.65 6.32
C CYS A 13 5.51 -14.43 6.70
N LEU A 14 4.71 -14.89 5.72
CA LEU A 14 3.49 -15.71 5.88
C LEU A 14 2.29 -15.00 6.52
N GLU A 15 2.41 -13.74 6.91
CA GLU A 15 1.25 -12.89 7.22
C GLU A 15 0.64 -12.38 5.90
N ARG A 16 -0.60 -12.81 5.61
CA ARG A 16 -1.31 -12.56 4.33
C ARG A 16 -1.63 -11.10 4.05
N ALA A 17 -1.58 -10.22 5.05
CA ALA A 17 -1.96 -8.82 4.89
C ALA A 17 -0.81 -7.90 5.28
N ILE A 18 -0.33 -7.12 4.31
CA ILE A 18 0.66 -6.05 4.54
C ILE A 18 -0.07 -4.84 5.13
N THR A 19 -0.37 -4.91 6.43
CA THR A 19 -0.96 -3.80 7.18
C THR A 19 0.12 -2.86 7.74
N VAL A 20 -0.26 -1.62 8.09
CA VAL A 20 0.65 -0.67 8.76
C VAL A 20 1.19 -1.25 10.07
N GLU A 21 0.35 -1.94 10.85
CA GLU A 21 0.77 -2.61 12.08
C GLU A 21 1.78 -3.72 11.80
N HIS A 22 1.52 -4.53 10.77
CA HIS A 22 2.45 -5.57 10.34
C HIS A 22 3.83 -4.97 10.02
N VAL A 23 3.84 -3.92 9.20
CA VAL A 23 5.08 -3.28 8.72
C VAL A 23 5.87 -2.66 9.85
N LEU A 24 5.20 -1.85 10.67
CA LEU A 24 5.88 -1.05 11.69
C LEU A 24 6.27 -1.86 12.93
N MET A 25 5.52 -2.92 13.25
CA MET A 25 5.64 -3.57 14.57
C MET A 25 5.99 -5.05 14.54
N LYS A 26 5.57 -5.81 13.51
CA LYS A 26 5.57 -7.29 13.59
C LYS A 26 6.51 -7.96 12.60
N CYS A 27 6.63 -7.43 11.38
CA CYS A 27 7.29 -8.13 10.30
C CYS A 27 8.77 -8.42 10.59
N SER A 28 9.18 -9.67 10.46
CA SER A 28 10.58 -10.08 10.60
C SER A 28 11.47 -9.50 9.50
N LYS A 29 10.93 -9.30 8.29
CA LYS A 29 11.67 -8.77 7.13
C LYS A 29 12.25 -7.38 7.39
N TRP A 30 11.55 -6.55 8.16
CA TRP A 30 11.95 -5.17 8.46
C TRP A 30 12.42 -5.01 9.91
N SER A 31 12.98 -6.07 10.50
CA SER A 31 13.45 -6.03 11.88
C SER A 31 14.56 -5.01 12.07
N ALA A 32 15.49 -4.89 11.12
CA ALA A 32 16.60 -3.95 11.19
C ALA A 32 16.11 -2.49 11.19
N GLU A 33 15.22 -2.12 10.27
CA GLU A 33 14.64 -0.78 10.21
C GLU A 33 13.80 -0.46 11.44
N ARG A 34 13.05 -1.46 11.96
CA ARG A 34 12.26 -1.30 13.19
C ARG A 34 13.16 -1.05 14.39
N GLU A 35 14.26 -1.79 14.49
CA GLU A 35 15.21 -1.67 15.59
C GLU A 35 15.92 -0.31 15.61
N GLU A 36 16.22 0.25 14.43
CA GLU A 36 16.81 1.58 14.30
C GLU A 36 15.79 2.71 14.53
N LEU A 37 14.57 2.60 13.98
CA LEU A 37 13.65 3.74 13.89
C LEU A 37 12.52 3.72 14.91
N ILE A 38 12.03 2.53 15.28
CA ILE A 38 10.82 2.37 16.11
C ILE A 38 11.19 1.98 17.55
N THR A 39 12.10 1.04 17.75
CA THR A 39 12.53 0.60 19.10
C THR A 39 12.99 1.76 20.01
N PRO A 40 13.69 2.81 19.52
CA PRO A 40 14.07 3.95 20.36
C PRO A 40 12.89 4.75 20.91
N LEU A 41 11.70 4.65 20.31
CA LEU A 41 10.48 5.29 20.78
C LEU A 41 9.90 4.61 22.02
N ARG A 42 10.38 3.41 22.37
CA ARG A 42 9.96 2.61 23.54
C ARG A 42 8.44 2.41 23.63
N THR A 43 7.78 2.28 22.49
CA THR A 43 6.35 2.00 22.40
C THR A 43 6.08 0.68 21.69
N ILE A 44 5.02 0.01 22.12
CA ILE A 44 4.48 -1.21 21.49
C ILE A 44 3.18 -0.92 20.74
N SER A 45 2.70 0.33 20.77
CA SER A 45 1.41 0.72 20.21
C SER A 45 1.60 1.42 18.87
N VAL A 46 1.03 0.83 17.82
CA VAL A 46 0.94 1.48 16.49
C VAL A 46 0.31 2.87 16.60
N LYS A 47 -0.72 3.01 17.45
CA LYS A 47 -1.41 4.28 17.61
C LYS A 47 -0.46 5.35 18.15
N GLU A 48 0.37 5.04 19.12
CA GLU A 48 1.34 5.98 19.69
C GLU A 48 2.46 6.34 18.70
N VAL A 49 2.90 5.36 17.91
CA VAL A 49 3.84 5.61 16.80
C VAL A 49 3.22 6.62 15.83
N LEU A 50 1.96 6.42 15.42
CA LEU A 50 1.32 7.25 14.40
C LEU A 50 0.82 8.61 14.90
N THR A 51 0.49 8.76 16.19
CA THR A 51 -0.02 10.02 16.76
C THR A 51 1.08 10.96 17.25
N SER A 52 2.26 10.44 17.58
CA SER A 52 3.37 11.26 18.05
C SER A 52 4.17 11.87 16.89
N LYS A 53 4.68 13.10 17.07
CA LYS A 53 5.50 13.77 16.04
C LYS A 53 6.79 13.00 15.74
N ALA A 54 7.42 12.43 16.77
CA ALA A 54 8.62 11.62 16.63
C ALA A 54 8.33 10.28 15.97
N GLY A 55 7.27 9.58 16.42
CA GLY A 55 6.87 8.29 15.86
C GLY A 55 6.39 8.40 14.42
N GLY A 56 5.62 9.43 14.07
CA GLY A 56 5.17 9.64 12.70
C GLY A 56 6.35 9.84 11.74
N ARG A 57 7.38 10.58 12.16
CA ARG A 57 8.61 10.73 11.37
C ARG A 57 9.37 9.41 11.22
N ALA A 58 9.45 8.61 12.28
CA ALA A 58 10.07 7.29 12.22
C ALA A 58 9.31 6.35 11.29
N ALA A 59 7.97 6.32 11.38
CA ALA A 59 7.10 5.54 10.52
C ALA A 59 7.26 5.93 9.05
N ILE A 60 7.27 7.23 8.73
CA ILE A 60 7.51 7.72 7.36
C ILE A 60 8.88 7.25 6.84
N LYS A 61 9.94 7.41 7.64
CA LYS A 61 11.29 6.96 7.27
C LYS A 61 11.33 5.45 7.03
N MET A 62 10.65 4.67 7.86
CA MET A 62 10.58 3.22 7.72
C MET A 62 9.87 2.86 6.41
N ILE A 63 8.69 3.43 6.15
CA ILE A 63 7.93 3.25 4.91
C ILE A 63 8.76 3.59 3.65
N GLN A 64 9.55 4.66 3.71
CA GLN A 64 10.43 5.05 2.61
C GLN A 64 11.57 4.04 2.39
N ARG A 65 12.21 3.58 3.47
CA ARG A 65 13.32 2.62 3.38
C ARG A 65 12.87 1.23 2.91
N THR A 66 11.71 0.78 3.37
CA THR A 66 11.16 -0.52 2.99
C THR A 66 10.56 -0.53 1.59
N LYS A 67 10.44 0.65 0.94
CA LYS A 67 9.87 0.84 -0.40
C LYS A 67 8.47 0.23 -0.57
N ILE A 68 7.75 0.08 0.53
CA ILE A 68 6.46 -0.59 0.52
C ILE A 68 5.41 0.12 -0.35
N LEU A 69 5.58 1.43 -0.54
CA LEU A 69 4.68 2.21 -1.40
C LEU A 69 4.85 1.88 -2.89
N ASP A 70 5.95 1.25 -3.30
CA ASP A 70 6.15 0.85 -4.70
C ASP A 70 5.10 -0.18 -5.16
N GLN A 71 4.50 -0.94 -4.23
CA GLN A 71 3.40 -1.86 -4.55
C GLN A 71 2.14 -1.14 -5.10
N PHE A 72 1.95 0.14 -4.76
CA PHE A 72 0.82 0.93 -5.23
C PHE A 72 1.09 1.59 -6.59
N LYS A 73 2.36 1.65 -7.04
CA LYS A 73 2.68 2.20 -8.37
C LYS A 73 2.17 1.30 -9.49
N ALA A 74 2.30 -0.02 -9.32
CA ALA A 74 1.84 -1.01 -10.31
C ALA A 74 0.32 -1.01 -10.53
N VAL A 75 -0.46 -0.51 -9.55
CA VAL A 75 -1.93 -0.40 -9.67
C VAL A 75 -2.32 0.70 -10.64
N VAL A 76 -1.56 1.80 -10.69
CA VAL A 76 -1.82 2.92 -11.62
C VAL A 76 -1.59 2.47 -13.08
N GLU A 77 -0.54 1.69 -13.33
CA GLU A 77 -0.24 1.15 -14.66
C GLU A 77 -1.31 0.13 -15.13
N GLN A 78 -1.98 -0.58 -14.22
CA GLN A 78 -3.08 -1.49 -14.57
C GLN A 78 -4.41 -0.76 -14.90
N GLU A 79 -4.66 0.41 -14.32
CA GLU A 79 -5.85 1.21 -14.64
C GLU A 79 -5.72 1.95 -15.99
N GLU A 80 -4.50 2.35 -16.37
CA GLU A 80 -4.22 2.97 -17.67
C GLU A 80 -4.36 1.99 -18.86
N GLY A 81 -4.27 0.68 -18.62
CA GLY A 81 -4.50 -0.34 -19.65
C GLY A 81 -5.98 -0.63 -19.95
N ARG A 82 -6.92 -0.19 -19.10
CA ARG A 82 -8.37 -0.43 -19.27
C ARG A 82 -9.12 0.66 -20.02
N THR A 83 -8.48 1.77 -20.38
CA THR A 83 -9.21 2.96 -20.87
C THR A 83 -9.16 3.21 -22.37
N ALA A 84 -8.48 2.36 -23.15
CA ALA A 84 -8.49 2.45 -24.61
C ALA A 84 -9.51 1.50 -25.26
N GLU A 85 -9.51 0.21 -24.88
CA GLU A 85 -10.37 -0.80 -25.52
C GLU A 85 -11.84 -0.68 -25.08
N ASP A 86 -12.11 -0.42 -23.80
CA ASP A 86 -13.49 -0.25 -23.30
C ASP A 86 -14.19 1.00 -23.88
N ARG A 87 -13.42 2.00 -24.33
CA ARG A 87 -13.95 3.26 -24.89
C ARG A 87 -14.32 3.13 -26.38
N GLU A 88 -13.56 2.36 -27.14
CA GLU A 88 -13.88 2.05 -28.55
C GLU A 88 -15.06 1.07 -28.68
N GLU A 89 -15.26 0.18 -27.70
CA GLU A 89 -16.41 -0.73 -27.69
C GLU A 89 -17.73 0.00 -27.35
N GLU A 90 -17.70 1.00 -26.46
CA GLU A 90 -18.87 1.83 -26.14
C GLU A 90 -19.28 2.77 -27.29
N GLU A 91 -18.31 3.33 -28.04
CA GLU A 91 -18.58 4.12 -29.25
C GLU A 91 -19.17 3.28 -30.38
N LYS A 92 -18.62 2.08 -30.67
CA LYS A 92 -19.20 1.21 -31.71
C LYS A 92 -20.61 0.73 -31.38
N ARG A 93 -20.88 0.47 -30.11
CA ARG A 93 -22.18 -0.01 -29.63
C ARG A 93 -23.25 1.09 -29.66
N SER A 94 -22.85 2.37 -29.59
CA SER A 94 -23.77 3.51 -29.72
C SER A 94 -24.00 3.93 -31.18
N GLU A 95 -23.10 3.57 -32.11
CA GLU A 95 -23.29 3.79 -33.55
C GLU A 95 -24.23 2.74 -34.19
N GLU A 96 -24.24 1.48 -33.72
CA GLU A 96 -25.16 0.43 -34.20
C GLU A 96 -26.62 0.60 -33.73
N GLU A 97 -26.89 1.39 -32.68
CA GLU A 97 -28.27 1.66 -32.20
C GLU A 97 -28.99 2.79 -32.97
N ILE A 98 -28.34 3.42 -33.96
CA ILE A 98 -28.87 4.56 -34.72
C ILE A 98 -29.24 4.19 -36.18
N GLU A 99 -29.04 2.95 -36.64
CA GLU A 99 -29.45 2.48 -37.98
C GLU A 99 -30.80 1.71 -37.98
#